data_AF-A0A9B2JWY0-F1
#
_entry.id   AF-A0A9B2JWY0-F1
#
_cell.length_a   1.000
_cell.length_b   1.000
_cell.length_c   1.000
_cell.angle_alpha   90.00
_cell.angle_beta   90.00
_cell.angle_gamma   90.00
#
_symmetry.space_group_name_H-M   'P 1'
#
loop_
_entity.id
_entity.type
_entity.pdbx_description
1 polymer ?
#
loop_
_entity_poly.entity_id
_entity_poly.type
_entity_poly.pdbx_seq_one_letter_code
_entity_poly.pdbx_strand_id
1 'polypeptide(L)'
;MDEVHDLEDWRISLSSRNNVIYNGTPYVPMLVENILIHISFEDYETNGIKTIQTVGKLIPKTETVATLLSVTPGNNSAFSVSLKILKVRDIYIKDSNDIYCPIWKKCSIFKIYGTLKKEGLENVLEASHLVPVQDVVGTWNLMASLSIIARSEYRHYYRTKGQSNMLQLQWDKMKKENKRVTKKDINI
;
A
#
# COMPACT_ATOMS: atom_id res chain seq x y z
N MET A 1 -36.07 -9.57 15.03
CA MET A 1 -35.42 -10.86 14.78
C MET A 1 -34.13 -10.51 14.07
N ASP A 2 -33.01 -10.78 14.73
CA ASP A 2 -31.74 -10.10 14.56
C ASP A 2 -31.11 -10.26 13.16
N GLU A 3 -30.67 -9.14 12.59
CA GLU A 3 -29.74 -9.09 11.47
C GLU A 3 -28.37 -9.59 11.96
N VAL A 4 -28.12 -10.89 11.79
CA VAL A 4 -26.78 -11.44 11.89
C VAL A 4 -26.05 -11.08 10.59
N HIS A 5 -25.50 -9.88 10.55
CA HIS A 5 -24.57 -9.47 9.50
C HIS A 5 -23.33 -10.39 9.54
N ASP A 6 -23.10 -11.07 8.42
CA ASP A 6 -22.10 -12.09 8.17
C ASP A 6 -20.68 -11.68 8.56
N LEU A 7 -20.28 -12.03 9.78
CA LEU A 7 -18.88 -12.18 10.20
C LEU A 7 -18.17 -13.34 9.48
N GLU A 8 -18.90 -14.15 8.71
CA GLU A 8 -18.36 -15.28 7.92
C GLU A 8 -17.82 -14.85 6.55
N ASP A 9 -18.32 -13.75 5.98
CA ASP A 9 -18.04 -13.39 4.58
C ASP A 9 -16.62 -12.90 4.34
N TRP A 10 -16.01 -12.18 5.30
CA TRP A 10 -14.63 -11.71 5.16
C TRP A 10 -13.60 -12.87 5.26
N ARG A 11 -13.92 -13.92 6.02
CA ARG A 11 -13.09 -15.13 6.14
C ARG A 11 -13.19 -15.98 4.88
N ILE A 12 -14.37 -16.03 4.28
CA ILE A 12 -14.58 -16.66 2.97
C ILE A 12 -13.81 -15.86 1.90
N SER A 13 -13.86 -14.53 1.91
CA SER A 13 -13.09 -13.67 1.00
C SER A 13 -11.57 -13.82 1.15
N LEU A 14 -11.03 -14.00 2.36
CA LEU A 14 -9.59 -14.25 2.56
C LEU A 14 -9.15 -15.65 2.16
N SER A 15 -10.04 -16.63 2.31
CA SER A 15 -9.78 -18.02 1.95
C SER A 15 -9.92 -18.21 0.43
N SER A 16 -11.09 -17.94 -0.14
CA SER A 16 -11.26 -17.91 -1.59
C SER A 16 -10.61 -16.64 -2.17
N ARG A 17 -9.36 -16.76 -2.66
CA ARG A 17 -8.70 -15.74 -3.52
C ARG A 17 -9.40 -15.57 -4.89
N ASN A 18 -10.73 -15.66 -4.94
CA ASN A 18 -11.48 -14.72 -5.73
C ASN A 18 -11.34 -13.40 -4.97
N ASN A 19 -10.24 -12.68 -5.23
CA ASN A 19 -10.28 -11.24 -4.99
C ASN A 19 -11.42 -10.76 -5.88
N VAL A 20 -12.63 -10.66 -5.33
CA VAL A 20 -13.51 -9.57 -5.70
C VAL A 20 -12.57 -8.38 -5.62
N ILE A 21 -12.29 -7.75 -6.75
CA ILE A 21 -11.64 -6.45 -6.79
C ILE A 21 -12.67 -5.52 -6.15
N TYR A 22 -12.81 -5.61 -4.83
CA TYR A 22 -13.13 -4.47 -4.03
C TYR A 22 -12.01 -3.48 -4.33
N ASN A 23 -12.36 -2.20 -4.38
CA ASN A 23 -11.41 -1.08 -4.48
C ASN A 23 -10.44 -1.00 -3.26
N GLY A 24 -9.91 -2.13 -2.78
CA GLY A 24 -9.24 -2.34 -1.52
C GLY A 24 -8.02 -3.27 -1.63
N THR A 25 -7.32 -3.29 -2.77
CA THR A 25 -5.93 -3.79 -2.78
C THR A 25 -5.16 -2.97 -1.75
N PRO A 26 -4.61 -3.59 -0.69
CA PRO A 26 -3.88 -2.84 0.32
C PRO A 26 -2.67 -2.18 -0.35
N TYR A 27 -2.43 -0.91 -0.03
CA TYR A 27 -1.23 -0.22 -0.49
C TYR A 27 0.00 -1.02 -0.05
N VAL A 28 0.75 -1.56 -1.00
CA VAL A 28 1.88 -2.41 -0.68
C VAL A 28 3.05 -1.56 -0.18
N PRO A 29 3.60 -1.85 1.00
CA PRO A 29 4.72 -1.08 1.54
C PRO A 29 5.97 -1.29 0.69
N MET A 30 6.58 -0.18 0.28
CA MET A 30 7.77 -0.17 -0.56
C MET A 30 8.67 1.02 -0.21
N LEU A 31 9.96 0.77 -0.06
CA LEU A 31 10.97 1.84 0.08
C LEU A 31 11.21 2.54 -1.26
N VAL A 32 11.52 3.84 -1.23
CA VAL A 32 11.71 4.67 -2.44
C VAL A 32 12.76 4.07 -3.38
N GLU A 33 13.87 3.58 -2.82
CA GLU A 33 14.96 2.95 -3.56
C GLU A 33 14.57 1.67 -4.30
N ASN A 34 13.47 1.01 -3.89
CA ASN A 34 13.02 -0.24 -4.49
C ASN A 34 12.00 0.00 -5.62
N ILE A 35 11.44 1.20 -5.76
CA ILE A 35 10.35 1.47 -6.72
C ILE A 35 10.81 1.25 -8.16
N LEU A 36 11.96 1.82 -8.55
CA LEU A 36 12.47 1.67 -9.92
C LEU A 36 12.84 0.22 -10.24
N ILE A 37 13.40 -0.52 -9.26
CA ILE A 37 13.70 -1.94 -9.41
C ILE A 37 12.41 -2.73 -9.65
N HIS A 38 11.36 -2.44 -8.87
CA HIS A 38 10.06 -3.08 -9.02
C HIS A 38 9.43 -2.85 -10.40
N ILE A 39 9.45 -1.59 -10.88
CA ILE A 39 8.92 -1.23 -12.20
C ILE A 39 9.74 -1.87 -13.33
N SER A 40 11.02 -2.17 -13.10
CA SER A 40 11.91 -2.80 -14.10
C SER A 40 11.66 -4.29 -14.32
N PHE A 41 10.82 -4.94 -13.51
CA PHE A 41 10.49 -6.35 -13.73
C PHE A 41 9.71 -6.53 -15.05
N GLU A 42 10.08 -7.57 -15.81
CA GLU A 42 9.50 -7.87 -17.14
C GLU A 42 7.97 -8.05 -17.08
N ASP A 43 7.48 -8.62 -15.98
CA ASP A 43 6.05 -8.87 -15.76
C ASP A 43 5.34 -7.72 -15.02
N TYR A 44 5.99 -6.57 -14.81
CA TYR A 44 5.41 -5.45 -14.06
C TYR A 44 4.08 -4.96 -14.65
N GLU A 45 4.00 -4.83 -15.98
CA GLU A 45 2.79 -4.27 -16.60
C GLU A 45 1.57 -5.17 -16.49
N THR A 46 1.77 -6.50 -16.49
CA THR A 46 0.70 -7.49 -16.46
C THR A 46 0.39 -7.97 -15.04
N ASN A 47 1.43 -8.15 -14.22
CA ASN A 47 1.35 -8.80 -12.92
C ASN A 47 1.87 -7.93 -11.77
N GLY A 48 2.56 -6.82 -12.02
CA GLY A 48 3.12 -5.98 -10.96
C GLY A 48 2.03 -5.24 -10.18
N ILE A 49 2.12 -5.24 -8.84
CA ILE A 49 1.27 -4.37 -8.02
C ILE A 49 1.66 -2.90 -8.26
N LYS A 50 0.64 -2.08 -8.52
CA LYS A 50 0.81 -0.64 -8.80
C LYS A 50 0.44 0.24 -7.62
N THR A 51 -0.46 -0.20 -6.74
CA THR A 51 -0.88 0.54 -5.54
C THR A 51 0.10 0.32 -4.38
N ILE A 52 0.84 1.36 -4.00
CA ILE A 52 1.91 1.28 -2.98
C ILE A 52 1.75 2.31 -1.87
N GLN A 53 2.33 2.01 -0.71
CA GLN A 53 2.61 2.99 0.33
C GLN A 53 4.12 3.12 0.48
N THR A 54 4.61 4.33 0.67
CA THR A 54 6.04 4.61 0.85
C THR A 54 6.24 5.74 1.85
N VAL A 55 7.48 5.94 2.30
CA VAL A 55 7.86 7.06 3.17
C VAL A 55 9.07 7.76 2.58
N GLY A 56 9.03 9.09 2.56
CA GLY A 56 10.13 9.86 2.03
C GLY A 56 10.01 11.35 2.33
N LYS A 57 11.09 12.08 2.05
CA LYS A 57 11.09 13.54 2.09
C LYS A 57 10.51 14.09 0.80
N LEU A 58 9.42 14.85 0.91
CA LEU A 58 8.74 15.46 -0.23
C LEU A 58 9.35 16.83 -0.54
N ILE A 59 9.92 16.98 -1.72
CA ILE A 59 10.46 18.24 -2.24
C ILE A 59 9.55 18.73 -3.37
N PRO A 60 8.78 19.81 -3.18
CA PRO A 60 7.92 20.34 -4.23
C PRO A 60 8.75 20.86 -5.40
N LYS A 61 8.33 20.53 -6.63
CA LYS A 61 8.88 21.10 -7.87
C LYS A 61 7.92 22.14 -8.45
N THR A 62 6.63 21.79 -8.47
CA THR A 62 5.52 22.67 -8.87
C THR A 62 4.36 22.45 -7.88
N GLU A 63 3.22 23.09 -8.11
CA GLU A 63 2.02 22.90 -7.30
C GLU A 63 1.48 21.46 -7.34
N THR A 64 1.71 20.77 -8.46
CA THR A 64 1.13 19.44 -8.72
C THR A 64 2.16 18.33 -8.89
N VAL A 65 3.46 18.67 -8.79
CA VAL A 65 4.55 17.71 -8.95
C VAL A 65 5.59 17.93 -7.87
N ALA A 66 6.04 16.83 -7.27
CA ALA A 66 7.08 16.81 -6.27
C ALA A 66 8.08 15.67 -6.54
N THR A 67 9.25 15.77 -5.92
CA THR A 67 10.21 14.68 -5.84
C THR A 67 10.20 14.12 -4.44
N LEU A 68 10.04 12.80 -4.35
CA LEU A 68 10.16 12.05 -3.11
C LEU A 68 11.58 11.51 -2.98
N LEU A 69 12.31 11.95 -1.96
CA LEU A 69 13.62 11.42 -1.62
C LEU A 69 13.50 10.31 -0.58
N SER A 70 14.35 9.29 -0.70
CA SER A 70 14.49 8.25 0.33
C SER A 70 14.90 8.88 1.66
N VAL A 71 14.39 8.30 2.74
CA VAL A 71 14.80 8.60 4.13
C VAL A 71 15.74 7.53 4.68
N THR A 72 16.10 6.53 3.87
CA THR A 72 17.09 5.52 4.25
C THR A 72 18.47 6.18 4.40
N PRO A 73 19.17 6.00 5.53
CA PRO A 73 20.48 6.61 5.76
C PRO A 73 21.49 6.31 4.63
N GLY A 74 22.08 7.36 4.07
CA GLY A 74 23.08 7.25 2.99
C GLY A 74 22.49 6.96 1.59
N ASN A 75 21.17 6.83 1.47
CA ASN A 75 20.51 6.55 0.20
C ASN A 75 20.00 7.86 -0.46
N ASN A 76 20.34 8.05 -1.74
CA ASN A 76 19.96 9.24 -2.52
C ASN A 76 18.88 8.96 -3.57
N SER A 77 18.20 7.81 -3.50
CA SER A 77 17.12 7.47 -4.41
C SER A 77 16.00 8.49 -4.34
N ALA A 78 15.50 8.84 -5.53
CA ALA A 78 14.45 9.81 -5.72
C ALA A 78 13.40 9.24 -6.66
N PHE A 79 12.15 9.61 -6.45
CA PHE A 79 11.05 9.23 -7.33
C PHE A 79 10.09 10.40 -7.56
N SER A 80 9.49 10.46 -8.76
CA SER A 80 8.55 11.52 -9.11
C SER A 80 7.18 11.25 -8.49
N VAL A 81 6.56 12.27 -7.91
CA VAL A 81 5.22 12.18 -7.30
C VAL A 81 4.30 13.20 -7.95
N SER A 82 3.17 12.72 -8.45
CA SER A 82 2.09 13.53 -9.00
C SER A 82 1.06 13.79 -7.90
N LEU A 83 0.80 15.06 -7.63
CA LEU A 83 -0.16 15.56 -6.63
C LEU A 83 -1.47 16.01 -7.27
N LYS A 84 -1.64 15.83 -8.59
CA LYS A 84 -2.73 16.38 -9.39
C LYS A 84 -4.13 15.98 -8.91
N ILE A 85 -4.27 14.77 -8.35
CA ILE A 85 -5.57 14.23 -7.91
C ILE A 85 -5.91 14.59 -6.46
N LEU A 86 -4.94 15.11 -5.70
CA LEU A 86 -5.17 15.50 -4.31
C LEU A 86 -6.06 16.75 -4.27
N LYS A 87 -6.96 16.81 -3.28
CA LYS A 87 -7.76 18.01 -3.07
C LYS A 87 -6.87 19.08 -2.46
N VAL A 88 -7.22 20.35 -2.67
CA VAL A 88 -6.54 21.49 -2.03
C VAL A 88 -6.39 21.29 -0.52
N ARG A 89 -7.39 20.72 0.16
CA ARG A 89 -7.36 20.45 1.60
C ARG A 89 -6.35 19.37 2.02
N ASP A 90 -5.93 18.51 1.10
CA ASP A 90 -4.96 17.45 1.34
C ASP A 90 -3.52 17.97 1.22
N ILE A 91 -3.31 19.09 0.52
CA ILE A 91 -2.00 19.69 0.25
C ILE A 91 -1.80 21.09 0.87
N TYR A 92 -2.88 21.73 1.36
CA TYR A 92 -2.84 23.01 2.07
C TYR A 92 -3.51 22.92 3.44
N ILE A 93 -2.86 23.50 4.44
CA ILE A 93 -3.36 23.66 5.81
C ILE A 93 -3.40 25.13 6.18
N LYS A 94 -4.35 25.52 7.04
CA LYS A 94 -4.37 26.86 7.60
C LYS A 94 -3.24 27.05 8.61
N ASP A 95 -2.63 28.21 8.62
CA ASP A 95 -1.71 28.64 9.67
C ASP A 95 -2.46 29.29 10.85
N SER A 96 -1.72 29.81 11.82
CA SER A 96 -2.29 30.50 12.98
C SER A 96 -3.04 31.79 12.62
N ASN A 97 -2.87 32.30 11.40
CA ASN A 97 -3.49 33.51 10.89
C ASN A 97 -4.64 33.20 9.90
N ASP A 98 -5.10 31.94 9.86
CA ASP A 98 -6.14 31.44 8.95
C ASP A 98 -5.75 31.45 7.46
N ILE A 99 -4.46 31.61 7.13
CA ILE A 99 -3.94 31.64 5.76
C ILE A 99 -3.60 30.23 5.32
N TYR A 100 -4.05 29.84 4.12
CA TYR A 100 -3.68 28.56 3.52
C TYR A 100 -2.20 28.54 3.14
N CYS A 101 -1.47 27.60 3.71
CA CYS A 101 -0.08 27.33 3.39
C CYS A 101 0.09 25.86 2.98
N PRO A 102 0.99 25.56 2.04
CA PRO A 102 1.25 24.18 1.66
C PRO A 102 1.76 23.36 2.85
N ILE A 103 1.29 22.11 3.00
CA ILE A 103 1.65 21.24 4.13
C ILE A 103 3.16 21.02 4.25
N TRP A 104 3.87 21.04 3.11
CA TRP A 104 5.31 20.82 3.07
C TRP A 104 6.15 21.95 3.67
N LYS A 105 5.54 23.12 3.94
CA LYS A 105 6.20 24.20 4.70
C LYS A 105 6.33 23.87 6.19
N LYS A 106 5.46 23.00 6.73
CA LYS A 106 5.47 22.61 8.16
C LYS A 106 6.09 21.24 8.40
N CYS A 107 5.93 20.30 7.46
CA CYS A 107 6.47 18.95 7.55
C CYS A 107 7.18 18.62 6.24
N SER A 108 8.38 18.02 6.27
CA SER A 108 9.08 17.64 5.02
C SER A 108 9.00 16.15 4.71
N ILE A 109 8.67 15.31 5.69
CA ILE A 109 8.62 13.86 5.55
C ILE A 109 7.17 13.39 5.62
N PHE A 110 6.81 12.58 4.63
CA PHE A 110 5.46 12.09 4.45
C PHE A 110 5.46 10.60 4.21
N LYS A 111 4.43 9.95 4.75
CA LYS A 111 3.96 8.67 4.26
C LYS A 111 3.00 8.93 3.12
N ILE A 112 3.28 8.36 1.96
CA ILE A 112 2.56 8.60 0.71
C ILE A 112 1.90 7.31 0.30
N TYR A 113 0.61 7.40 0.00
CA TYR A 113 -0.17 6.34 -0.60
C TYR A 113 -0.48 6.75 -2.02
N GLY A 114 -0.35 5.83 -2.97
CA GLY A 114 -0.60 6.16 -4.36
C GLY A 114 -0.52 4.98 -5.30
N THR A 115 -0.68 5.28 -6.58
CA THR A 115 -0.59 4.31 -7.67
C THR A 115 0.58 4.66 -8.58
N LEU A 116 1.46 3.69 -8.82
CA LEU A 116 2.51 3.79 -9.83
C LEU A 116 1.88 3.82 -11.22
N LYS A 117 2.16 4.89 -11.96
CA LYS A 117 1.66 5.12 -13.31
C LYS A 117 2.79 5.60 -14.21
N LYS A 118 2.53 5.53 -15.51
CA LYS A 118 3.38 6.15 -16.53
C LYS A 118 2.70 7.42 -17.01
N GLU A 119 3.36 8.56 -16.86
CA GLU A 119 2.95 9.84 -17.42
C GLU A 119 3.93 10.19 -18.56
N GLY A 120 3.52 9.93 -19.81
CA GLY A 120 4.40 10.05 -20.96
C GLY A 120 5.54 9.03 -20.94
N LEU A 121 6.78 9.52 -20.84
CA LEU A 121 7.98 8.67 -20.72
C LEU A 121 8.41 8.44 -19.26
N GLU A 122 7.83 9.17 -18.30
CA GLU A 122 8.25 9.11 -16.90
C GLU A 122 7.34 8.19 -16.08
N ASN A 123 7.95 7.49 -15.13
CA ASN A 123 7.21 6.78 -14.09
C ASN A 123 6.95 7.74 -12.92
N VAL A 124 5.70 7.80 -12.47
CA VAL A 124 5.26 8.67 -11.38
C VAL A 124 4.44 7.88 -10.36
N LEU A 125 4.51 8.31 -9.11
CA LEU A 125 3.59 7.90 -8.06
C LEU A 125 2.46 8.93 -8.01
N GLU A 126 1.30 8.59 -8.54
CA GLU A 126 0.10 9.42 -8.40
C GLU A 126 -0.41 9.27 -6.97
N ALA A 127 -0.19 10.29 -6.15
CA ALA A 127 -0.51 10.28 -4.72
C ALA A 127 -2.02 10.42 -4.51
N SER A 128 -2.60 9.46 -3.79
CA SER A 128 -3.99 9.50 -3.32
C SER A 128 -4.10 10.11 -1.93
N HIS A 129 -3.08 9.92 -1.08
CA HIS A 129 -3.05 10.47 0.28
C HIS A 129 -1.61 10.81 0.71
N LEU A 130 -1.50 11.90 1.47
CA LEU A 130 -0.27 12.30 2.15
C LEU A 130 -0.52 12.35 3.66
N VAL A 131 0.36 11.72 4.43
CA VAL A 131 0.29 11.74 5.89
C VAL A 131 1.63 12.28 6.43
N PRO A 132 1.64 13.45 7.09
CA PRO A 132 2.84 13.96 7.74
C PRO A 132 3.39 12.97 8.77
N VAL A 133 4.70 12.75 8.78
CA VAL A 133 5.35 11.82 9.70
C VAL A 133 6.00 12.60 10.85
N GLN A 134 5.63 12.27 12.08
CA GLN A 134 6.23 12.83 13.29
C GLN A 134 7.44 12.01 13.76
N ASP A 135 7.24 10.70 13.95
CA ASP A 135 8.33 9.76 14.26
C ASP A 135 8.92 9.18 12.97
N VAL A 136 9.91 9.88 12.42
CA VAL A 136 10.59 9.51 11.16
C VAL A 136 11.29 8.16 11.30
N VAL A 137 12.02 7.94 12.39
CA VAL A 137 12.85 6.76 12.59
C VAL A 137 11.97 5.53 12.79
N GLY A 138 10.96 5.60 13.66
CA GLY A 138 10.03 4.49 13.87
C GLY A 138 9.21 4.17 12.63
N THR A 139 8.74 5.20 11.90
CA THR A 139 7.99 4.99 10.64
C THR A 139 8.87 4.33 9.57
N TRP A 140 10.13 4.76 9.43
CA TRP A 140 11.07 4.13 8.51
C TRP A 140 11.35 2.68 8.89
N ASN A 141 11.64 2.38 10.17
CA ASN A 141 11.88 1.02 10.65
C ASN A 141 10.70 0.09 10.33
N LEU A 142 9.47 0.57 10.57
CA LEU A 142 8.25 -0.16 10.24
C LEU A 142 8.14 -0.38 8.72
N MET A 143 8.33 0.67 7.93
CA MET A 143 8.26 0.59 6.46
C MET A 143 9.31 -0.36 5.89
N ALA A 144 10.54 -0.34 6.39
CA ALA A 144 11.61 -1.25 5.98
C ALA A 144 11.24 -2.70 6.27
N SER A 145 10.76 -2.98 7.49
CA SER A 145 10.33 -4.32 7.92
C SER A 145 9.16 -4.84 7.08
N LEU A 146 8.14 -4.00 6.88
CA LEU A 146 6.97 -4.35 6.08
C LEU A 146 7.31 -4.55 4.60
N SER A 147 8.23 -3.75 4.04
CA SER A 147 8.64 -3.87 2.63
C SER A 147 9.36 -5.21 2.37
N ILE A 148 10.12 -5.72 3.35
CA ILE A 148 10.76 -7.04 3.24
C ILE A 148 9.70 -8.13 3.19
N ILE A 149 8.71 -8.10 4.08
CA ILE A 149 7.62 -9.09 4.14
C ILE A 149 6.76 -9.02 2.88
N ALA A 150 6.39 -7.81 2.45
CA ALA A 150 5.50 -7.59 1.33
C ALA A 150 6.17 -7.86 -0.03
N ARG A 151 7.48 -8.10 -0.09
CA ARG A 151 8.18 -8.42 -1.35
C ARG A 151 7.61 -9.65 -2.04
N SER A 152 7.11 -10.65 -1.29
CA SER A 152 6.38 -11.78 -1.89
C SER A 152 5.10 -11.30 -2.57
N GLU A 153 4.45 -10.27 -2.04
CA GLU A 153 3.18 -9.75 -2.54
C GLU A 153 3.34 -8.74 -3.68
N TYR A 154 4.54 -8.43 -4.18
CA TYR A 154 4.72 -7.45 -5.27
C TYR A 154 4.08 -7.87 -6.60
N ARG A 155 3.59 -9.11 -6.71
CA ARG A 155 2.90 -9.65 -7.87
C ARG A 155 1.44 -9.98 -7.55
N HIS A 156 0.59 -9.78 -8.55
CA HIS A 156 -0.76 -10.32 -8.57
C HIS A 156 -0.66 -11.85 -8.70
N TYR A 157 -0.98 -12.55 -7.62
CA TYR A 157 -1.03 -14.01 -7.64
C TYR A 157 -2.29 -14.51 -8.34
N TYR A 158 -2.19 -14.82 -9.63
CA TYR A 158 -3.23 -15.56 -10.33
C TYR A 158 -3.09 -17.05 -10.02
N ARG A 159 -4.08 -17.63 -9.32
CA ARG A 159 -4.17 -19.09 -9.16
C ARG A 159 -4.78 -19.68 -10.41
N THR A 160 -4.18 -20.74 -10.95
CA THR A 160 -4.81 -21.52 -12.02
C THR A 160 -6.07 -22.20 -11.48
N LYS A 161 -7.05 -22.52 -12.34
CA LYS A 161 -8.26 -23.26 -11.96
C LYS A 161 -7.94 -24.54 -11.17
N GLY A 162 -6.87 -25.25 -11.55
CA GLY A 162 -6.40 -26.45 -10.85
C GLY A 162 -5.91 -26.17 -9.43
N GLN A 163 -5.15 -25.09 -9.22
CA GLN A 163 -4.70 -24.67 -7.89
C GLN A 163 -5.87 -24.26 -6.99
N SER A 164 -6.86 -23.54 -7.53
CA SER A 164 -8.08 -23.18 -6.81
C SER A 164 -8.89 -24.40 -6.40
N ASN A 165 -9.05 -25.38 -7.31
CA ASN A 165 -9.74 -26.63 -7.02
C ASN A 165 -9.03 -27.44 -5.92
N MET A 166 -7.69 -27.48 -5.94
CA MET A 166 -6.89 -28.22 -4.95
C MET A 166 -7.01 -27.61 -3.54
N LEU A 167 -7.02 -26.28 -3.43
CA LEU A 167 -7.27 -25.58 -2.16
C LEU A 167 -8.68 -25.81 -1.63
N GLN A 168 -9.69 -25.80 -2.50
CA GLN A 168 -11.06 -26.12 -2.11
C GLN A 168 -11.15 -27.54 -1.53
N LEU A 169 -10.52 -28.52 -2.19
CA LEU A 169 -10.46 -29.90 -1.71
C LEU A 169 -9.77 -30.02 -0.35
N GLN A 170 -8.70 -29.25 -0.12
CA GLN A 170 -8.01 -29.21 1.17
C GLN A 170 -8.91 -28.63 2.27
N TRP A 171 -9.66 -27.55 2.01
CA TRP A 171 -10.61 -27.01 2.99
C TRP A 171 -11.77 -27.95 3.26
N ASP A 172 -12.34 -28.57 2.24
CA ASP A 172 -13.43 -29.52 2.41
C ASP A 172 -12.97 -30.70 3.28
N LYS A 173 -11.72 -31.14 3.10
CA LYS A 173 -11.08 -32.14 3.97
C LYS A 173 -10.90 -31.63 5.40
N MET A 174 -10.41 -30.41 5.60
CA MET A 174 -10.23 -29.83 6.94
C MET A 174 -11.57 -29.61 7.67
N LYS A 175 -12.63 -29.21 6.95
CA LYS A 175 -14.00 -29.11 7.46
C LYS A 175 -14.54 -30.48 7.88
N LYS A 176 -14.37 -31.50 7.04
CA LYS A 176 -14.77 -32.89 7.37
C LYS A 176 -14.02 -33.45 8.57
N GLU A 177 -12.75 -33.08 8.74
CA GLU A 177 -11.91 -33.55 9.84
C GLU A 177 -12.09 -32.75 11.14
N ASN A 178 -12.96 -31.73 11.19
CA ASN A 178 -13.16 -30.83 12.35
C ASN A 178 -11.86 -30.21 12.91
N LYS A 179 -10.79 -30.16 12.11
CA LYS A 179 -9.51 -29.52 12.47
C LYS A 179 -9.63 -28.02 12.25
N ARG A 180 -10.31 -27.33 13.17
CA ARG A 180 -10.15 -25.86 13.28
C ARG A 180 -8.76 -25.56 13.82
N VAL A 181 -8.04 -24.66 13.16
CA VAL A 181 -6.91 -23.94 13.76
C VAL A 181 -7.50 -23.00 14.82
N THR A 182 -7.56 -23.53 16.05
CA THR A 182 -7.75 -22.88 17.36
C THR A 182 -8.92 -21.90 17.55
N LYS A 183 -9.95 -22.34 18.29
CA LYS A 183 -10.26 -21.68 19.57
C LYS A 183 -9.59 -22.55 20.65
N LYS A 184 -8.46 -22.10 21.20
CA LYS A 184 -8.09 -22.54 22.55
C LYS A 184 -9.01 -21.76 23.47
N ASP A 185 -9.82 -22.47 24.23
CA ASP A 185 -10.65 -21.91 25.27
C ASP A 185 -9.75 -21.11 26.24
N ILE A 186 -9.94 -19.79 26.24
CA ILE A 186 -9.53 -18.96 27.36
C ILE A 186 -10.71 -19.04 28.32
N ASN A 187 -10.62 -19.96 29.29
CA ASN A 187 -11.48 -19.96 30.45
C ASN A 187 -11.09 -18.74 31.32
N ILE A 188 -12.02 -17.80 31.46
CA ILE A 188 -12.14 -16.95 32.66
C ILE A 188 -12.96 -17.74 33.66
#